data_AF-A0A9P8EY66-F1
#
_entry.id   AF-A0A9P8EY66-F1
#
_cell.length_a   1.000
_cell.length_b   1.000
_cell.length_c   1.000
_cell.angle_alpha   90.00
_cell.angle_beta   90.00
_cell.angle_gamma   90.00
#
_symmetry.space_group_name_H-M   'P 1'
#
loop_
_entity.id
_entity.type
_entity.pdbx_description
1 polymer ?
#
loop_
_entity_poly.entity_id
_entity_poly.type
_entity_poly.pdbx_seq_one_letter_code
_entity_poly.pdbx_strand_id
1 'polypeptide(L)' 'LFRQKLGKSPLSNYFPDYSGGNDVNRAAKYLLWRFNQVNRAHLNLYPHLTQATDTSNIRLVFAAVKETILQNALKDSGIL' A
#
# COMPACT_ATOMS: atom_id res chain seq x y z
N LEU A 1 -0.88 5.28 -13.76
CA LEU A 1 -1.25 4.05 -14.50
C LEU A 1 -2.48 3.35 -13.91
N PHE A 2 -2.43 2.90 -12.65
CA PHE A 2 -3.52 2.11 -12.04
C PHE A 2 -4.89 2.77 -12.16
N ARG A 3 -5.04 4.03 -11.72
CA ARG A 3 -6.27 4.83 -11.84
C ARG A 3 -6.86 4.88 -13.25
N GLN A 4 -6.00 4.97 -14.27
CA GLN A 4 -6.43 5.01 -15.68
C GLN A 4 -6.90 3.64 -16.18
N LYS A 5 -6.25 2.56 -15.73
CA LYS A 5 -6.60 1.19 -16.13
C LYS A 5 -7.85 0.68 -15.42
N LEU A 6 -8.09 1.07 -14.17
CA LEU A 6 -9.19 0.54 -13.36
C LEU A 6 -10.56 0.69 -14.04
N GLY A 7 -10.82 1.82 -14.71
CA GLY A 7 -12.06 2.03 -15.45
C GLY A 7 -12.15 1.28 -16.80
N LYS A 8 -11.01 0.90 -17.39
CA LYS A 8 -10.94 0.21 -18.69
C LYS A 8 -10.87 -1.30 -18.55
N SER A 9 -10.26 -1.78 -17.47
CA SER A 9 -10.13 -3.18 -17.10
C SER A 9 -10.46 -3.29 -15.61
N PRO A 10 -11.75 -3.53 -15.27
CA PRO A 10 -12.22 -3.63 -13.90
C PRO A 10 -11.47 -4.69 -13.11
N LEU A 11 -11.16 -4.37 -11.85
CA LEU A 11 -10.43 -5.30 -10.97
C LEU A 11 -11.21 -6.60 -10.74
N SER A 12 -12.54 -6.54 -10.75
CA SER A 12 -13.45 -7.69 -10.61
C SER A 12 -13.27 -8.76 -11.70
N ASN A 13 -12.71 -8.40 -12.86
CA ASN A 13 -12.42 -9.37 -13.93
C ASN A 13 -11.32 -10.36 -13.54
N TYR A 14 -10.46 -10.01 -12.59
CA TYR A 14 -9.34 -10.83 -12.13
C TYR A 14 -9.49 -11.28 -10.67
N PHE A 15 -10.34 -10.56 -9.93
CA PHE A 15 -10.60 -10.77 -8.52
C PHE A 15 -12.12 -10.79 -8.31
N PRO A 16 -12.80 -11.93 -8.53
CA PRO A 16 -14.26 -12.00 -8.50
C PRO A 16 -14.88 -11.61 -7.14
N ASP A 17 -14.10 -11.73 -6.05
CA ASP A 17 -14.46 -11.31 -4.69
C ASP A 17 -14.38 -9.80 -4.46
N TYR A 18 -13.86 -9.02 -5.42
CA TYR A 18 -13.81 -7.56 -5.33
C TYR A 18 -15.10 -6.90 -5.80
N SER A 19 -15.77 -6.18 -4.89
CA SER A 19 -17.03 -5.46 -5.14
C SER A 19 -16.89 -3.93 -5.10
N GLY A 20 -15.66 -3.40 -5.03
CA GLY A 20 -15.42 -1.96 -4.85
C GLY A 20 -15.60 -1.11 -6.12
N GLY A 21 -15.86 -1.71 -7.27
CA GLY A 21 -16.01 -1.02 -8.55
C GLY A 21 -14.75 -0.25 -8.97
N ASN A 22 -14.94 0.86 -9.69
CA ASN A 22 -13.82 1.65 -10.22
C ASN A 22 -13.25 2.68 -9.23
N ASP A 23 -13.58 2.56 -7.94
CA ASP A 23 -13.04 3.42 -6.90
C ASP A 23 -11.59 3.04 -6.56
N VAL A 24 -10.67 3.98 -6.77
CA VAL A 24 -9.22 3.75 -6.60
C VAL A 24 -8.87 3.41 -5.15
N ASN A 25 -9.53 4.03 -4.17
CA ASN A 25 -9.24 3.84 -2.76
C ASN A 25 -9.73 2.48 -2.27
N ARG A 26 -10.93 2.05 -2.70
CA ARG A 26 -11.46 0.71 -2.43
C ARG A 26 -10.60 -0.36 -3.09
N ALA A 27 -10.18 -0.15 -4.33
CA ALA A 27 -9.28 -1.06 -5.04
C ALA A 27 -7.92 -1.18 -4.34
N ALA A 28 -7.34 -0.07 -3.91
CA ALA A 28 -6.09 -0.06 -3.15
C ALA A 28 -6.21 -0.79 -1.80
N LYS A 29 -7.29 -0.53 -1.03
CA LYS A 29 -7.56 -1.21 0.24
C LYS A 29 -7.77 -2.72 0.04
N TYR A 30 -8.45 -3.11 -1.03
CA TYR A 30 -8.63 -4.51 -1.38
C TYR A 30 -7.27 -5.19 -1.67
N LEU A 31 -6.40 -4.57 -2.46
CA LEU A 31 -5.08 -5.12 -2.73
C LEU A 31 -4.24 -5.24 -1.45
N LEU A 32 -4.29 -4.24 -0.57
CA LEU A 32 -3.66 -4.31 0.75
C LEU A 32 -4.21 -5.48 1.58
N TRP A 33 -5.52 -5.67 1.60
CA TRP A 33 -6.13 -6.83 2.27
C TRP A 33 -5.61 -8.16 1.70
N ARG A 34 -5.49 -8.29 0.38
CA ARG A 34 -4.90 -9.48 -0.28
C ARG A 34 -3.43 -9.70 0.12
N PHE A 35 -2.62 -8.64 0.23
CA PHE A 35 -1.25 -8.74 0.76
C PHE A 35 -1.23 -9.26 2.20
N ASN A 36 -2.16 -8.78 3.04
CA ASN A 36 -2.25 -9.23 4.42
C ASN A 36 -2.68 -10.71 4.53
N GLN A 37 -3.51 -11.23 3.62
CA GLN A 37 -3.90 -12.65 3.59
C GLN A 37 -2.69 -13.60 3.39
N VAL A 38 -1.62 -13.13 2.73
CA VAL A 38 -0.41 -13.95 2.50
C VAL A 38 0.71 -13.66 3.50
N ASN A 39 0.53 -12.71 4.42
CA ASN A 39 1.49 -12.35 5.46
C ASN A 39 1.45 -13.34 6.64
N ARG A 40 2.01 -14.54 6.44
CA ARG A 40 2.01 -15.63 7.44
C ARG A 40 2.83 -15.33 8.69
N ALA A 41 3.82 -14.42 8.58
CA ALA A 41 4.68 -14.03 9.69
C ALA A 41 4.08 -12.89 10.53
N HIS A 42 2.86 -12.44 10.22
CA HIS A 42 2.18 -11.35 10.93
C HIS A 42 3.03 -10.08 11.10
N LEU A 43 3.86 -9.78 10.08
CA LEU A 43 4.70 -8.59 10.08
C LEU A 43 3.84 -7.33 10.01
N ASN A 44 4.32 -6.25 10.63
CA ASN A 44 3.70 -4.93 10.48
C ASN A 44 3.84 -4.46 9.02
N LEU A 45 2.71 -4.17 8.38
CA LEU A 45 2.67 -3.64 7.02
C LEU A 45 2.52 -2.11 7.07
N TYR A 46 3.38 -1.40 6.35
CA TYR A 46 3.36 0.06 6.22
C TYR A 46 3.07 0.46 4.76
N PRO A 47 1.80 0.39 4.32
CA PRO A 47 1.45 0.54 2.91
C PRO A 47 1.49 2.00 2.47
N HIS A 48 2.06 2.25 1.30
CA HIS A 48 2.05 3.56 0.64
C HIS A 48 1.60 3.42 -0.82
N LEU A 49 0.71 4.31 -1.25
CA LEU A 49 0.40 4.46 -2.68
C LEU A 49 1.43 5.40 -3.31
N THR A 50 2.19 4.87 -4.26
CA THR A 50 3.30 5.59 -4.87
C THR A 50 3.05 5.87 -6.35
N GLN A 51 3.63 6.97 -6.83
CA GLN A 51 3.82 7.24 -8.24
C GLN A 51 5.30 7.51 -8.47
N ALA A 52 6.04 6.48 -8.91
CA ALA A 52 7.50 6.52 -9.03
C ALA A 52 8.05 7.66 -9.91
N THR A 53 7.25 8.14 -10.86
CA THR A 53 7.62 9.25 -11.76
C THR A 53 7.27 10.63 -11.21
N ASP A 54 6.60 10.71 -10.05
CA ASP A 54 6.27 11.96 -9.37
C ASP A 54 7.24 12.18 -8.21
N THR A 55 8.18 13.09 -8.42
CA THR A 55 9.25 13.38 -7.47
C THR A 55 8.72 13.92 -6.14
N SER A 56 7.60 14.63 -6.15
CA SER A 56 6.91 15.12 -4.95
C SER A 56 6.33 13.97 -4.13
N ASN A 57 5.61 13.05 -4.79
CA ASN A 57 5.06 11.86 -4.14
C ASN A 57 6.17 10.99 -3.53
N ILE A 58 7.23 10.76 -4.29
CA ILE A 58 8.33 9.91 -3.85
C ILE A 58 9.09 10.52 -2.67
N ARG A 59 9.30 11.84 -2.64
CA ARG A 59 9.91 12.51 -1.47
C ARG A 59 9.10 12.28 -0.18
N LEU A 60 7.77 12.41 -0.25
CA LEU A 60 6.89 12.19 0.90
C LEU A 60 6.91 10.74 1.37
N VAL A 61 6.87 9.79 0.44
CA VAL A 61 6.93 8.36 0.75
C VAL A 61 8.27 8.00 1.40
N PHE A 62 9.39 8.51 0.87
CA PHE A 62 10.71 8.29 1.47
C PHE A 62 10.83 8.87 2.89
N ALA A 63 10.22 10.03 3.15
CA ALA A 63 10.20 10.58 4.51
C ALA A 63 9.47 9.65 5.48
N ALA A 64 8.29 9.14 5.10
CA ALA A 64 7.51 8.19 5.92
C ALA A 64 8.26 6.87 6.15
N VAL A 65 8.98 6.36 5.14
CA VAL A 65 9.81 5.16 5.27
C VAL A 65 10.96 5.38 6.24
N LYS A 66 11.66 6.52 6.15
CA LYS A 66 12.74 6.88 7.09
C LYS A 66 12.25 6.95 8.53
N GLU A 67 11.10 7.57 8.74
CA GLU A 67 10.47 7.66 10.06
C GLU A 67 10.13 6.26 10.60
N THR A 68 9.55 5.39 9.77
CA THR A 68 9.23 4.00 10.16
C THR A 68 10.48 3.22 10.59
N ILE A 69 11.58 3.35 9.84
CA ILE A 69 12.86 2.70 10.18
C ILE A 69 13.40 3.24 11.52
N LEU A 70 13.38 4.56 11.71
CA LEU A 70 13.82 5.17 12.97
C LEU A 70 12.97 4.70 14.15
N GLN A 71 11.64 4.69 14.01
CA GLN A 71 10.73 4.23 15.06
C GLN A 71 10.98 2.77 15.42
N ASN A 72 11.23 1.90 14.44
CA ASN A 72 11.55 0.50 14.70
C ASN A 72 12.90 0.36 15.42
N ALA A 73 13.94 1.10 14.99
CA ALA A 73 15.24 1.08 15.67
C ALA A 73 15.15 1.57 17.13
N LEU A 74 14.33 2.59 17.40
CA LEU A 74 14.10 3.10 18.75
C LEU A 74 13.41 2.04 19.65
N LYS A 75 12.38 1.36 19.14
CA LYS A 75 11.72 0.26 19.84
C LYS A 75 12.67 -0.91 20.12
N ASP A 76 13.46 -1.30 19.12
CA ASP A 76 14.42 -2.41 19.26
C ASP A 76 15.53 -2.10 20.27
N SER A 77 15.88 -0.81 20.44
CA SER A 77 16.85 -0.37 21.43
C SER A 77 16.31 -0.26 22.87
N GLY A 78 14.99 -0.39 23.07
CA GLY A 78 14.33 -0.20 24.37
C GLY A 78 14.26 1.26 24.85
N ILE A 79 14.55 2.22 23.97
CA ILE A 79 14.36 3.66 24.24
C ILE A 79 12.86 4.03 24.19
N LEU A 80 12.06 3.22 23.49
CA LEU A 80 10.64 3.43 23.24
C LEU A 80 9.80 2.21 23.63
#